data_AF-A0A357FVV7-F1
#
_entry.id   AF-A0A357FVV7-F1
#
_cell.length_a   1.000
_cell.length_b   1.000
_cell.length_c   1.000
_cell.angle_alpha   90.00
_cell.angle_beta   90.00
_cell.angle_gamma   90.00
#
_symmetry.space_group_name_H-M   'P 1'
#
loop_
_entity.id
_entity.type
_entity.pdbx_description
1 polymer ?
#
loop_
_entity_poly.entity_id
_entity_poly.type
_entity_poly.pdbx_seq_one_letter_code
_entity_poly.pdbx_strand_id
1 'polypeptide(L)' 'GGIFDWDVSLKRLEELNALCEDPDLWSNPEKAQGMMKERNRLERKIQAVREVEQVLKDNSELIELGEAEGDTEIVL' A
#
# COMPACT_ATOMS: atom_id res chain seq x y z
N GLY A 1 -12.24 -2.74 17.80
CA GLY A 1 -11.12 -2.61 16.86
C GLY A 1 -11.27 -1.25 16.23
N GLY A 2 -10.45 -0.29 16.65
CA GLY A 2 -10.52 1.09 16.18
C GLY A 2 -9.26 1.42 15.41
N ILE A 3 -9.39 2.09 14.27
CA ILE A 3 -8.36 2.84 13.51
C ILE A 3 -7.08 2.08 13.05
N PHE A 4 -6.60 1.01 13.67
CA PHE A 4 -5.19 0.62 13.61
C PHE A 4 -4.87 -0.85 13.25
N ASP A 5 -5.52 -1.42 12.23
CA ASP A 5 -4.92 -2.60 11.55
C ASP A 5 -3.89 -2.18 10.48
N TRP A 6 -3.87 -0.89 10.10
CA TRP A 6 -2.98 -0.35 9.07
C TRP A 6 -1.52 -0.33 9.50
N ASP A 7 -1.20 0.32 10.62
CA ASP A 7 0.17 0.38 11.15
C ASP A 7 0.73 -1.01 11.47
N VAL A 8 -0.12 -1.91 11.96
CA VAL A 8 0.23 -3.32 12.18
C VAL A 8 0.53 -4.01 10.86
N SER A 9 -0.27 -3.77 9.81
CA SER A 9 -0.05 -4.33 8.48
C SER A 9 1.24 -3.81 7.83
N LEU A 10 1.55 -2.52 8.01
CA LEU A 10 2.79 -1.90 7.54
C LEU A 10 4.00 -2.51 8.25
N LYS A 11 3.96 -2.56 9.59
CA LYS A 11 5.03 -3.17 10.38
C LYS A 11 5.22 -4.65 10.03
N ARG A 12 4.14 -5.38 9.82
CA ARG A 12 4.20 -6.79 9.39
C ARG A 12 4.83 -6.94 8.01
N LEU A 13 4.52 -6.06 7.07
CA LEU A 13 5.14 -6.07 5.74
C LEU A 13 6.64 -5.77 5.84
N GLU A 14 7.05 -4.82 6.69
CA GLU A 14 8.45 -4.50 6.96
C GLU A 14 9.21 -5.70 7.55
N GLU A 15 8.63 -6.36 8.57
CA GLU A 15 9.19 -7.59 9.14
C GLU A 15 9.35 -8.70 8.09
N LEU A 16 8.34 -8.90 7.23
CA LEU A 16 8.41 -9.90 6.15
C LEU A 16 9.47 -9.57 5.10
N ASN A 17 9.69 -8.27 4.81
CA ASN A 17 10.77 -7.83 3.92
C ASN A 17 12.14 -8.08 4.55
N ALA A 18 12.33 -7.74 5.82
CA ALA A 18 13.58 -8.01 6.53
C ALA A 18 13.89 -9.52 6.58
N LEU A 19 12.87 -10.37 6.80
CA LEU A 19 13.03 -11.82 6.77
C LEU A 19 13.40 -12.35 5.37
N CYS A 20 12.99 -11.69 4.28
CA CYS A 20 13.42 -12.07 2.92
C CYS A 20 14.92 -11.86 2.69
N GLU A 21 15.55 -10.97 3.43
CA GLU A 21 16.99 -10.66 3.32
C GLU A 21 17.86 -11.71 4.03
N ASP A 22 17.28 -12.54 4.91
CA ASP A 22 17.98 -13.62 5.59
C ASP A 22 18.33 -14.78 4.62
N PRO A 23 19.62 -15.09 4.38
CA PRO A 23 20.03 -16.20 3.53
C PRO A 23 19.53 -17.56 4.03
N ASP A 24 19.37 -17.74 5.35
CA ASP A 24 18.94 -19.01 5.95
C ASP A 24 17.47 -19.30 5.65
N LEU A 25 16.66 -18.29 5.32
CA LEU A 25 15.29 -18.51 4.86
C LEU A 25 15.26 -19.43 3.64
N TRP A 26 16.20 -19.25 2.72
CA TRP A 26 16.27 -19.98 1.46
C TRP A 26 16.74 -21.43 1.63
N SER A 27 17.24 -21.79 2.82
CA SER A 27 17.55 -23.19 3.17
C SER A 27 16.29 -24.06 3.37
N ASN A 28 15.13 -23.43 3.61
CA ASN A 28 13.84 -24.12 3.73
C ASN A 28 12.81 -23.56 2.72
N PRO A 29 12.69 -24.20 1.53
CA PRO A 29 11.81 -23.74 0.46
C PRO A 29 10.34 -23.61 0.85
N GLU A 30 9.83 -24.49 1.71
CA GLU A 30 8.43 -24.47 2.15
C GLU A 30 8.15 -23.25 3.04
N LYS A 31 9.06 -22.96 3.98
CA LYS A 31 9.01 -21.76 4.82
C LYS A 31 9.10 -20.48 3.98
N ALA A 32 10.05 -20.43 3.04
CA ALA A 32 10.21 -19.30 2.13
C ALA A 32 8.93 -19.08 1.29
N GLN A 33 8.34 -20.14 0.74
CA GLN A 33 7.12 -20.03 -0.07
C GLN A 33 5.93 -19.50 0.74
N GLY A 34 5.73 -19.99 1.97
CA GLY A 34 4.67 -19.52 2.86
C GLY A 34 4.82 -18.03 3.18
N MET A 35 6.03 -17.62 3.51
CA MET A 35 6.36 -16.24 3.84
C MET A 35 6.16 -15.30 2.64
N MET A 36 6.62 -15.69 1.46
CA MET A 36 6.44 -14.91 0.22
C MET A 36 4.96 -14.75 -0.15
N LYS A 37 4.13 -15.78 0.08
CA LYS A 37 2.67 -15.70 -0.11
C LYS A 37 2.04 -14.69 0.84
N GLU A 38 2.44 -14.69 2.11
CA GLU A 38 1.96 -13.73 3.11
C GLU A 38 2.35 -12.30 2.73
N ARG A 39 3.64 -12.08 2.40
CA ARG A 39 4.19 -10.79 1.99
C ARG A 39 3.44 -10.22 0.79
N ASN A 40 3.34 -10.99 -0.30
CA ASN A 40 2.66 -10.56 -1.52
C ASN A 40 1.17 -10.26 -1.28
N ARG A 41 0.52 -10.97 -0.34
CA ARG A 41 -0.88 -10.70 0.02
C ARG A 41 -1.03 -9.38 0.77
N LEU A 42 -0.13 -9.09 1.71
CA LEU A 42 -0.14 -7.83 2.46
C LEU A 42 0.23 -6.65 1.58
N GLU A 43 1.28 -6.78 0.77
CA GLU A 43 1.72 -5.77 -0.19
C GLU A 43 0.59 -5.35 -1.13
N ARG A 44 -0.13 -6.30 -1.76
CA ARG A 44 -1.26 -5.97 -2.63
C ARG A 44 -2.37 -5.19 -1.94
N LYS A 45 -2.68 -5.52 -0.68
CA LYS A 45 -3.70 -4.80 0.10
C LYS A 45 -3.26 -3.38 0.40
N ILE A 46 -2.01 -3.21 0.83
CA ILE A 46 -1.43 -1.90 1.14
C ILE A 46 -1.38 -1.05 -0.13
N GLN A 47 -0.96 -1.63 -1.25
CA GLN A 47 -0.88 -0.94 -2.52
C GLN A 47 -2.25 -0.46 -3.01
N ALA A 48 -3.28 -1.29 -2.93
CA ALA A 48 -4.64 -0.89 -3.31
C ALA A 48 -5.18 0.29 -2.49
N VAL A 49 -4.86 0.36 -1.19
CA VAL A 49 -5.25 1.50 -0.34
C VAL A 49 -4.53 2.77 -0.79
N ARG A 50 -3.20 2.68 -0.99
CA ARG A 50 -2.39 3.82 -1.44
C ARG A 50 -2.82 4.34 -2.81
N GLU A 51 -3.22 3.45 -3.72
CA GLU A 51 -3.74 3.84 -5.03
C GLU A 51 -5.02 4.66 -4.90
N VAL A 52 -5.96 4.25 -4.03
CA VAL A 52 -7.18 5.00 -3.77
C VAL A 52 -6.87 6.36 -3.13
N GLU A 53 -5.94 6.41 -2.17
CA GLU A 53 -5.49 7.67 -1.55
C GLU A 53 -4.88 8.62 -2.58
N GLN A 54 -4.05 8.10 -3.50
CA GLN A 54 -3.42 8.90 -4.56
C GLN A 54 -4.46 9.44 -5.54
N VAL A 55 -5.37 8.59 -6.03
CA VAL A 55 -6.43 9.01 -6.96
C VAL A 55 -7.33 10.08 -6.32
N LEU A 56 -7.66 9.91 -5.04
CA LEU A 56 -8.45 10.91 -4.32
C LEU A 56 -7.71 12.25 -4.25
N LYS A 57 -6.42 12.22 -3.89
CA LYS A 57 -5.58 13.41 -3.81
C LYS A 57 -5.46 14.10 -5.17
N ASP A 58 -5.16 13.36 -6.22
CA ASP A 58 -5.01 13.90 -7.59
C ASP A 58 -6.32 14.57 -8.06
N ASN A 59 -7.47 13.94 -7.78
CA ASN A 59 -8.77 14.51 -8.10
C ASN A 59 -9.07 15.79 -7.29
N SER A 60 -8.72 15.81 -6.00
CA SER A 60 -8.87 17.01 -5.18
C SER A 60 -8.00 18.17 -5.69
N GLU A 61 -6.74 17.90 -6.04
CA GLU A 61 -5.84 18.91 -6.62
C GLU A 61 -6.35 19.44 -7.97
N LEU A 62 -6.94 18.56 -8.80
CA LEU A 62 -7.54 18.94 -10.08
C LEU A 62 -8.78 19.84 -9.88
N ILE A 63 -9.63 19.55 -8.90
CA ILE A 63 -10.77 20.40 -8.55
C ILE A 63 -10.30 21.77 -8.05
N GLU A 64 -9.31 21.80 -7.16
CA GLU A 64 -8.73 23.04 -6.64
C GLU A 64 -8.14 23.92 -7.76
N LEU A 65 -7.51 23.30 -8.77
CA LEU A 65 -6.99 24.01 -9.94
C LEU A 65 -8.12 24.63 -10.77
N GLY A 66 -9.19 23.86 -11.05
CA GLY A 66 -10.35 24.37 -11.80
C GLY A 66 -11.06 25.52 -11.08
N GLU A 67 -11.22 25.42 -9.77
CA GLU A 67 -11.75 26.52 -8.95
C GLU A 67 -10.87 27.77 -9.01
N ALA A 68 -9.54 27.62 -8.97
CA ALA A 68 -8.60 28.72 -9.04
C ALA A 68 -8.56 29.40 -10.43
N GLU A 69 -8.76 28.63 -11.50
CA GLU A 69 -8.79 29.13 -12.88
C GLU A 69 -10.17 29.68 -13.30
N GLY A 70 -11.19 29.50 -12.47
CA GLY A 70 -12.57 29.87 -12.78
C GLY A 70 -13.21 28.96 -13.83
N ASP A 71 -12.58 27.81 -14.12
CA ASP A 71 -13.04 26.81 -15.07
C ASP A 71 -13.82 25.71 -14.32
N THR A 72 -15.12 25.94 -14.19
CA THR A 72 -16.04 25.00 -13.54
C THR A 72 -16.31 23.73 -14.36
N GLU A 73 -15.76 23.61 -15.58
CA GLU A 73 -15.90 22.41 -16.41
C GLU A 73 -14.93 21.28 -15.97
N ILE A 74 -13.96 21.58 -15.11
CA ILE A 74 -13.03 20.62 -14.48
C ILE A 74 -13.70 19.80 -13.36
N VAL A 75 -15.00 19.99 -13.12
CA VAL A 75 -15.78 19.16 -12.18
C VAL A 75 -16.25 17.89 -12.91
N LEU A 76 -15.74 16.73 -12.49
CA LEU A 76 -16.15 15.40 -12.95
C LEU A 76 -17.67 15.18 -12.96
#